data_AF-A0A6I2WTE3-F1
#
_entry.id   AF-A0A6I2WTE3-F1
#
_cell.length_a   1.000
_cell.length_b   1.000
_cell.length_c   1.000
_cell.angle_alpha   90.00
_cell.angle_beta   90.00
_cell.angle_gamma   90.00
#
_symmetry.space_group_name_H-M   'P 1'
#
loop_
_entity.id
_entity.type
_entity.pdbx_description
1 polymer ?
#
loop_
_entity_poly.entity_id
_entity_poly.type
_entity_poly.pdbx_seq_one_letter_code
_entity_poly.pdbx_strand_id
1 'polypeptide(L)'
;ELSTAEAKRVLDELRDLQVFYINIGGGEPMIRRDFFEIVEYSIANQLGVKFSTNGAFIDRPKAQQLASMDYLDIQLSIDGVDAATNDAVRGEGSYAMARRAMDNLAEAGFGPFKISVVVTRHNVDQLDGFKAIADSYGAQLRVTRLRPSGRGADSWHDLHPTNAQQMQIYQWLLANGENVLTGDSFFHLNALGAPLPGLNMCGAGRVVCLIDPIGDVYACPFVIHDQFKAGSVRDEGGFAKVWKQSELFLSLREPESAGACSSCGSYDACQGGCMAAKFFTGLPLDGPDPECVIGNAESQLLKVPAGIAPKPAMDHSKPVTISRRKPASV
;
A
#
# COMPACT_ATOMS: atom_id res chain seq x y z
N GLU A 1 -2.18 -20.48 7.08
CA GLU A 1 -2.95 -19.26 7.37
C GLU A 1 -3.71 -19.46 8.68
N LEU A 2 -4.02 -18.37 9.42
CA LEU A 2 -4.88 -18.37 10.60
C LEU A 2 -6.21 -19.05 10.26
N SER A 3 -6.68 -19.92 11.14
CA SER A 3 -8.05 -20.45 11.08
C SER A 3 -9.08 -19.32 11.22
N THR A 4 -10.32 -19.58 10.78
CA THR A 4 -11.44 -18.64 10.95
C THR A 4 -11.64 -18.26 12.41
N ALA A 5 -11.50 -19.23 13.33
CA ALA A 5 -11.62 -18.99 14.77
C ALA A 5 -10.49 -18.10 15.31
N GLU A 6 -9.26 -18.26 14.81
CA GLU A 6 -8.15 -17.36 15.17
C GLU A 6 -8.37 -15.95 14.63
N ALA A 7 -8.79 -15.81 13.37
CA ALA A 7 -9.08 -14.52 12.77
C ALA A 7 -10.17 -13.76 13.56
N LYS A 8 -11.27 -14.43 13.94
CA LYS A 8 -12.33 -13.85 14.76
C LYS A 8 -11.83 -13.38 16.14
N ARG A 9 -10.97 -14.16 16.81
CA ARG A 9 -10.36 -13.73 18.08
C ARG A 9 -9.50 -12.47 17.92
N VAL A 10 -8.73 -12.38 16.83
CA VAL A 10 -7.96 -11.17 16.51
C VAL A 10 -8.91 -9.98 16.32
N LEU A 11 -10.01 -10.15 15.59
CA LEU A 11 -11.02 -9.10 15.40
C LEU A 11 -11.64 -8.64 16.74
N ASP A 12 -11.92 -9.58 17.66
CA ASP A 12 -12.39 -9.24 19.00
C ASP A 12 -11.37 -8.38 19.75
N GLU A 13 -10.08 -8.73 19.71
CA GLU A 13 -9.00 -7.93 20.30
C GLU A 13 -8.89 -6.53 19.67
N LEU A 14 -9.01 -6.44 18.33
CA LEU A 14 -8.95 -5.16 17.62
C LEU A 14 -10.13 -4.24 18.02
N ARG A 15 -11.33 -4.80 18.17
CA ARG A 15 -12.49 -4.08 18.69
C ARG A 15 -12.23 -3.57 20.12
N ASP A 16 -11.70 -4.41 21.00
CA ASP A 16 -11.43 -4.04 22.39
C ASP A 16 -10.32 -2.98 22.51
N LEU A 17 -9.43 -2.92 21.52
CA LEU A 17 -8.43 -1.85 21.35
C LEU A 17 -8.97 -0.60 20.63
N GLN A 18 -10.27 -0.56 20.33
CA GLN A 18 -10.96 0.54 19.66
C GLN A 18 -10.40 0.85 18.27
N VAL A 19 -9.96 -0.18 17.54
CA VAL A 19 -9.62 -0.05 16.13
C VAL A 19 -10.88 0.28 15.34
N PHE A 20 -10.83 1.32 14.50
CA PHE A 20 -11.99 1.75 13.71
C PHE A 20 -12.12 1.00 12.38
N TYR A 21 -10.98 0.71 11.74
CA TYR A 21 -10.93 0.08 10.43
C TYR A 21 -9.83 -0.96 10.35
N ILE A 22 -10.12 -2.06 9.65
CA ILE A 22 -9.13 -3.03 9.20
C ILE A 22 -8.97 -2.92 7.68
N ASN A 23 -7.77 -3.23 7.18
CA ASN A 23 -7.52 -3.39 5.76
C ASN A 23 -7.15 -4.85 5.48
N ILE A 24 -8.03 -5.58 4.80
CA ILE A 24 -7.81 -6.96 4.39
C ILE A 24 -7.11 -6.93 3.02
N GLY A 25 -5.81 -7.25 3.04
CA GLY A 25 -4.95 -7.29 1.85
C GLY A 25 -4.31 -8.65 1.64
N GLY A 26 -3.01 -8.65 1.32
CA GLY A 26 -2.24 -9.84 0.96
C GLY A 26 -2.02 -9.89 -0.55
N GLY A 27 -2.18 -11.07 -1.14
CA GLY A 27 -2.18 -11.25 -2.60
C GLY A 27 -3.54 -10.89 -3.20
N GLU A 28 -4.51 -11.80 -3.04
CA GLU A 28 -5.92 -11.57 -3.39
C GLU A 28 -6.80 -12.10 -2.25
N PRO A 29 -7.42 -11.23 -1.45
CA PRO A 29 -8.12 -11.63 -0.23
C PRO A 29 -9.35 -12.51 -0.50
N MET A 30 -10.02 -12.34 -1.65
CA MET A 30 -11.21 -13.11 -2.00
C MET A 30 -10.92 -14.58 -2.38
N ILE A 31 -9.65 -14.99 -2.46
CA ILE A 31 -9.26 -16.41 -2.62
C ILE A 31 -9.53 -17.20 -1.33
N ARG A 32 -9.51 -16.53 -0.18
CA ARG A 32 -9.73 -17.14 1.12
C ARG A 32 -11.18 -17.64 1.23
N ARG A 33 -11.35 -18.93 1.59
CA ARG A 33 -12.66 -19.61 1.59
C ARG A 33 -13.67 -18.96 2.55
N ASP A 34 -13.19 -18.48 3.68
CA ASP A 34 -13.94 -17.83 4.76
C ASP A 34 -13.89 -16.28 4.65
N PHE A 35 -13.56 -15.72 3.48
CA PHE A 35 -13.46 -14.25 3.29
C PHE A 35 -14.73 -13.52 3.71
N PHE A 36 -15.90 -13.88 3.16
CA PHE A 36 -17.16 -13.23 3.47
C PHE A 36 -17.54 -13.37 4.94
N GLU A 37 -17.29 -14.54 5.55
CA GLU A 37 -17.53 -14.76 6.98
C GLU A 37 -16.69 -13.83 7.85
N ILE A 38 -15.43 -13.57 7.48
CA ILE A 38 -14.55 -12.63 8.18
C ILE A 38 -15.04 -11.19 8.01
N VAL A 39 -15.44 -10.79 6.81
CA VAL A 39 -15.98 -9.44 6.53
C VAL A 39 -17.26 -9.20 7.34
N GLU A 40 -18.21 -10.13 7.28
CA GLU A 40 -19.48 -10.06 8.01
C GLU A 40 -19.25 -10.03 9.53
N TYR A 41 -18.34 -10.86 10.04
CA TYR A 41 -17.98 -10.84 11.47
C TYR A 41 -17.34 -9.51 11.89
N SER A 42 -16.49 -8.92 11.05
CA SER A 42 -15.86 -7.63 11.32
C SER A 42 -16.91 -6.52 11.42
N ILE A 43 -17.81 -6.43 10.43
CA ILE A 43 -18.89 -5.44 10.39
C ILE A 43 -19.83 -5.61 11.60
N ALA A 44 -20.22 -6.85 11.93
CA ALA A 44 -21.03 -7.15 13.10
C ALA A 44 -20.37 -6.72 14.43
N ASN A 45 -19.04 -6.64 14.45
CA ASN A 45 -18.24 -6.16 15.58
C ASN A 45 -17.88 -4.67 15.48
N GLN A 46 -18.57 -3.89 14.64
CA GLN A 46 -18.36 -2.45 14.45
C GLN A 46 -16.95 -2.08 13.94
N LEU A 47 -16.27 -3.03 13.31
CA LEU A 47 -15.00 -2.80 12.62
C LEU A 47 -15.30 -2.53 11.15
N GLY A 48 -15.00 -1.31 10.68
CA GLY A 48 -15.11 -0.98 9.28
C GLY A 48 -14.10 -1.79 8.46
N VAL A 49 -14.55 -2.37 7.35
CA VAL A 49 -13.68 -3.21 6.51
C VAL A 49 -13.28 -2.46 5.26
N LYS A 50 -11.98 -2.39 5.02
CA LYS A 50 -11.40 -2.01 3.73
C LYS A 50 -10.76 -3.24 3.13
N PHE A 51 -10.91 -3.47 1.83
CA PHE A 51 -10.09 -4.49 1.18
C PHE A 51 -9.69 -4.06 -0.23
N SER A 52 -8.51 -4.52 -0.64
CA SER A 52 -7.97 -4.27 -1.98
C SER A 52 -7.99 -5.56 -2.78
N THR A 53 -8.48 -5.49 -4.02
CA THR A 53 -8.64 -6.66 -4.89
C THR A 53 -8.26 -6.33 -6.33
N ASN A 54 -7.87 -7.36 -7.08
CA ASN A 54 -7.70 -7.29 -8.53
C ASN A 54 -9.04 -7.40 -9.29
N GLY A 55 -10.14 -7.73 -8.60
CA GLY A 55 -11.48 -7.83 -9.17
C GLY A 55 -11.83 -9.20 -9.77
N ALA A 56 -10.91 -10.18 -9.77
CA ALA A 56 -11.12 -11.51 -10.35
C ALA A 56 -12.35 -12.24 -9.80
N PHE A 57 -12.66 -12.00 -8.53
CA PHE A 57 -13.74 -12.67 -7.82
C PHE A 57 -15.00 -11.82 -7.67
N ILE A 58 -15.11 -10.66 -8.33
CA ILE A 58 -16.31 -9.81 -8.28
C ILE A 58 -17.16 -10.02 -9.54
N ASP A 59 -17.98 -11.07 -9.50
CA ASP A 59 -19.07 -11.31 -10.45
C ASP A 59 -20.36 -10.58 -10.01
N ARG A 60 -21.41 -10.61 -10.83
CA ARG A 60 -22.69 -9.94 -10.53
C ARG A 60 -23.29 -10.36 -9.17
N PRO A 61 -23.44 -11.66 -8.84
CA PRO A 61 -23.95 -12.06 -7.53
C PRO A 61 -23.12 -11.56 -6.36
N LYS A 62 -21.79 -11.64 -6.45
CA LYS A 62 -20.92 -11.16 -5.35
C LYS A 62 -20.92 -9.63 -5.24
N ALA A 63 -21.01 -8.90 -6.35
CA ALA A 63 -21.18 -7.45 -6.32
C ALA A 63 -22.47 -7.06 -5.59
N GLN A 64 -23.58 -7.78 -5.81
CA GLN A 64 -24.83 -7.57 -5.07
C GLN A 64 -24.67 -7.89 -3.58
N GLN A 65 -24.00 -8.99 -3.25
CA GLN A 65 -23.71 -9.33 -1.85
C GLN A 65 -22.88 -8.22 -1.17
N LEU A 66 -21.81 -7.76 -1.82
CA LEU A 66 -20.97 -6.68 -1.33
C LEU A 66 -21.74 -5.36 -1.16
N ALA A 67 -22.63 -5.02 -2.11
CA ALA A 67 -23.47 -3.82 -2.03
C ALA A 67 -24.51 -3.85 -0.90
N SER A 68 -24.82 -5.03 -0.37
CA SER A 68 -25.69 -5.18 0.80
C SER A 68 -24.97 -5.02 2.14
N MET A 69 -23.64 -4.89 2.13
CA MET A 69 -22.82 -4.78 3.34
C MET A 69 -22.56 -3.31 3.67
N ASP A 70 -23.17 -2.84 4.76
CA ASP A 70 -22.85 -1.55 5.34
C ASP A 70 -21.44 -1.57 5.96
N TYR A 71 -20.76 -0.43 5.99
CA TYR A 71 -19.43 -0.25 6.58
C TYR A 71 -18.28 -1.01 5.87
N LEU A 72 -18.44 -1.21 4.56
CA LEU A 72 -17.46 -1.82 3.66
C LEU A 72 -16.93 -0.80 2.65
N ASP A 73 -15.63 -0.87 2.36
CA ASP A 73 -14.95 0.01 1.42
C ASP A 73 -14.03 -0.80 0.50
N ILE A 74 -14.31 -0.78 -0.80
CA ILE A 74 -13.66 -1.64 -1.79
C ILE A 74 -12.68 -0.82 -2.61
N GLN A 75 -11.47 -1.37 -2.78
CA GLN A 75 -10.44 -0.81 -3.63
C GLN A 75 -10.10 -1.77 -4.78
N LEU A 76 -10.40 -1.33 -6.01
CA LEU A 76 -10.03 -2.03 -7.24
C LEU A 76 -8.72 -1.48 -7.79
N SER A 77 -7.81 -2.40 -8.10
CA SER A 77 -6.44 -2.02 -8.49
C SER A 77 -6.24 -2.06 -10.00
N ILE A 78 -5.80 -0.94 -10.59
CA ILE A 78 -5.38 -0.82 -11.99
C ILE A 78 -4.09 0.01 -12.07
N ASP A 79 -3.16 -0.36 -12.93
CA ASP A 79 -1.89 0.37 -13.13
C ASP A 79 -1.73 0.91 -14.56
N GLY A 80 -2.82 0.95 -15.32
CA GLY A 80 -2.88 1.55 -16.65
C GLY A 80 -4.31 1.94 -17.02
N VAL A 81 -4.45 2.98 -17.83
CA VAL A 81 -5.77 3.41 -18.35
C VAL A 81 -6.26 2.53 -19.49
N ASP A 82 -5.40 1.64 -19.99
CA ASP A 82 -5.66 0.66 -21.03
C ASP A 82 -5.00 -0.70 -20.69
N ALA A 83 -5.37 -1.72 -21.46
CA ALA A 83 -4.82 -3.07 -21.30
C ALA A 83 -3.31 -3.11 -21.57
N ALA A 84 -2.79 -2.32 -22.51
CA ALA A 84 -1.37 -2.34 -22.87
C ALA A 84 -0.49 -1.94 -21.69
N THR A 85 -0.86 -0.88 -20.98
CA THR A 85 -0.11 -0.35 -19.83
C THR A 85 -0.36 -1.18 -18.58
N ASN A 86 -1.62 -1.50 -18.29
CA ASN A 86 -1.99 -2.22 -17.07
C ASN A 86 -1.46 -3.66 -17.08
N ASP A 87 -1.66 -4.39 -18.17
CA ASP A 87 -1.37 -5.83 -18.22
C ASP A 87 0.13 -6.10 -18.26
N ALA A 88 0.94 -5.13 -18.72
CA ALA A 88 2.40 -5.21 -18.68
C ALA A 88 2.95 -5.35 -17.25
N VAL A 89 2.23 -4.83 -16.25
CA VAL A 89 2.61 -4.88 -14.83
C VAL A 89 1.79 -5.93 -14.08
N ARG A 90 0.47 -5.99 -14.32
CA ARG A 90 -0.47 -6.78 -13.52
C ARG A 90 -0.81 -8.15 -14.13
N GLY A 91 -0.38 -8.42 -15.37
CA GLY A 91 -0.61 -9.66 -16.09
C GLY A 91 -1.72 -9.55 -17.15
N GLU A 92 -1.64 -10.40 -18.17
CA GLU A 92 -2.56 -10.43 -19.31
C GLU A 92 -4.02 -10.61 -18.88
N GLY A 93 -4.90 -9.75 -19.41
CA GLY A 93 -6.34 -9.76 -19.14
C GLY A 93 -6.76 -9.09 -17.83
N SER A 94 -5.81 -8.61 -17.03
CA SER A 94 -6.10 -8.00 -15.72
C SER A 94 -6.85 -6.67 -15.82
N TYR A 95 -6.63 -5.88 -16.88
CA TYR A 95 -7.38 -4.64 -17.11
C TYR A 95 -8.86 -4.93 -17.37
N ALA A 96 -9.15 -5.83 -18.30
CA ALA A 96 -10.51 -6.22 -18.65
C ALA A 96 -11.24 -6.84 -17.44
N MET A 97 -10.51 -7.58 -16.61
CA MET A 97 -11.02 -8.14 -15.35
C MET A 97 -11.40 -7.05 -14.34
N ALA A 98 -10.51 -6.08 -14.08
CA ALA A 98 -10.79 -4.97 -13.19
C ALA A 98 -11.96 -4.10 -13.69
N ARG A 99 -12.03 -3.83 -15.01
CA ARG A 99 -13.17 -3.13 -15.64
C ARG A 99 -14.49 -3.85 -15.37
N ARG A 100 -14.57 -5.16 -15.60
CA ARG A 100 -15.78 -5.96 -15.32
C ARG A 100 -16.19 -5.91 -13.85
N ALA A 101 -15.22 -5.93 -12.93
CA ALA A 101 -15.51 -5.81 -11.50
C ALA A 101 -16.08 -4.43 -11.14
N MET A 102 -15.53 -3.35 -11.72
CA MET A 102 -16.06 -1.99 -11.56
C MET A 102 -17.49 -1.87 -12.11
N ASP A 103 -17.74 -2.42 -13.30
CA ASP A 103 -19.07 -2.45 -13.91
C ASP A 103 -20.07 -3.19 -13.02
N ASN A 104 -19.69 -4.37 -12.50
CA ASN A 104 -20.56 -5.14 -11.62
C ASN A 104 -20.88 -4.41 -10.30
N LEU A 105 -19.90 -3.74 -9.68
CA LEU A 105 -20.14 -2.95 -8.46
C LEU A 105 -21.03 -1.73 -8.72
N ALA A 106 -20.80 -1.04 -9.85
CA ALA A 106 -21.61 0.10 -10.25
C ALA A 106 -23.06 -0.32 -10.54
N GLU A 107 -23.27 -1.41 -11.29
CA GLU A 107 -24.60 -1.97 -11.57
C GLU A 107 -25.31 -2.43 -10.29
N ALA A 108 -24.58 -2.94 -9.30
CA ALA A 108 -25.12 -3.36 -8.01
C ALA A 108 -25.47 -2.20 -7.07
N GLY A 109 -25.07 -0.97 -7.41
CA GLY A 109 -25.31 0.20 -6.58
C GLY A 109 -24.47 0.22 -5.30
N PHE A 110 -23.26 -0.35 -5.30
CA PHE A 110 -22.37 -0.40 -4.13
C PHE A 110 -22.06 0.98 -3.53
N GLY A 111 -22.12 2.04 -4.35
CA GLY A 111 -21.66 3.38 -3.98
C GLY A 111 -20.22 3.63 -4.42
N PRO A 112 -19.58 4.72 -3.93
CA PRO A 112 -18.26 5.14 -4.40
C PRO A 112 -17.17 4.18 -3.91
N PHE A 113 -16.86 3.17 -4.71
CA PHE A 113 -15.65 2.36 -4.53
C PHE A 113 -14.40 3.18 -4.87
N LYS A 114 -13.22 2.63 -4.59
CA LYS A 114 -11.93 3.25 -4.88
C LYS A 114 -11.25 2.58 -6.06
N ILE A 115 -10.65 3.40 -6.90
CA ILE A 115 -9.71 2.94 -7.94
C ILE A 115 -8.32 3.27 -7.44
N SER A 116 -7.46 2.26 -7.31
CA SER A 116 -6.12 2.43 -6.76
C SER A 116 -5.06 2.13 -7.78
N VAL A 117 -4.09 3.04 -7.86
CA VAL A 117 -3.03 3.04 -8.85
C VAL A 117 -1.70 3.12 -8.12
N VAL A 118 -0.75 2.26 -8.50
CA VAL A 118 0.65 2.44 -8.18
C VAL A 118 1.30 3.25 -9.29
N VAL A 119 1.77 4.45 -8.95
CA VAL A 119 2.45 5.31 -9.92
C VAL A 119 3.86 4.81 -10.16
N THR A 120 4.16 4.63 -11.43
CA THR A 120 5.44 4.21 -11.97
C THR A 120 5.90 5.19 -13.03
N ARG A 121 7.16 5.10 -13.45
CA ARG A 121 7.68 5.90 -14.55
C ARG A 121 6.98 5.66 -15.89
N HIS A 122 6.23 4.58 -16.03
CA HIS A 122 5.55 4.20 -17.27
C HIS A 122 4.09 4.66 -17.33
N ASN A 123 3.47 5.01 -16.19
CA ASN A 123 2.05 5.39 -16.15
C ASN A 123 1.82 6.78 -15.52
N VAL A 124 2.85 7.49 -15.07
CA VAL A 124 2.71 8.83 -14.48
C VAL A 124 2.04 9.84 -15.42
N ASP A 125 2.25 9.71 -16.73
CA ASP A 125 1.60 10.56 -17.75
C ASP A 125 0.10 10.24 -17.93
N GLN A 126 -0.41 9.20 -17.27
CA GLN A 126 -1.80 8.77 -17.35
C GLN A 126 -2.65 9.23 -16.14
N LEU A 127 -2.11 10.06 -15.23
CA LEU A 127 -2.82 10.51 -14.02
C LEU A 127 -4.20 11.11 -14.31
N ASP A 128 -4.32 11.98 -15.33
CA ASP A 128 -5.61 12.54 -15.74
C ASP A 128 -6.57 11.47 -16.27
N GLY A 129 -6.05 10.47 -16.98
CA GLY A 129 -6.85 9.34 -17.48
C GLY A 129 -7.36 8.46 -16.35
N PHE A 130 -6.55 8.20 -15.32
CA PHE A 130 -7.00 7.48 -14.12
C PHE A 130 -8.10 8.25 -13.40
N LYS A 131 -7.95 9.58 -13.27
CA LYS A 131 -8.97 10.44 -12.68
C LYS A 131 -10.26 10.40 -13.49
N ALA A 132 -10.18 10.51 -14.81
CA ALA A 132 -11.35 10.41 -15.69
C ALA A 132 -12.08 9.07 -15.55
N ILE A 133 -11.34 7.96 -15.42
CA ILE A 133 -11.93 6.65 -15.15
C ILE A 133 -12.65 6.64 -13.80
N ALA A 134 -12.03 7.14 -12.73
CA ALA A 134 -12.66 7.19 -11.40
C ALA A 134 -13.92 8.05 -11.42
N ASP A 135 -13.85 9.25 -12.00
CA ASP A 135 -14.97 10.17 -12.12
C ASP A 135 -16.13 9.55 -12.92
N SER A 136 -15.85 8.76 -13.97
CA SER A 136 -16.89 8.09 -14.78
C SER A 136 -17.74 7.07 -14.01
N TYR A 137 -17.21 6.52 -12.90
CA TYR A 137 -17.93 5.63 -11.99
C TYR A 137 -18.46 6.34 -10.74
N GLY A 138 -18.18 7.64 -10.57
CA GLY A 138 -18.36 8.31 -9.28
C GLY A 138 -17.45 7.72 -8.17
N ALA A 139 -16.37 7.05 -8.56
CA ALA A 139 -15.41 6.43 -7.66
C ALA A 139 -14.37 7.44 -7.16
N GLN A 140 -13.69 7.11 -6.05
CA GLN A 140 -12.56 7.90 -5.56
C GLN A 140 -11.25 7.35 -6.13
N LEU A 141 -10.41 8.22 -6.68
CA LEU A 141 -9.06 7.85 -7.10
C LEU A 141 -8.13 7.79 -5.88
N ARG A 142 -7.37 6.70 -5.77
CA ARG A 142 -6.22 6.58 -4.88
C ARG A 142 -4.95 6.42 -5.71
N VAL A 143 -3.99 7.29 -5.43
CA VAL A 143 -2.66 7.27 -6.03
C VAL A 143 -1.65 6.88 -4.96
N THR A 144 -0.81 5.91 -5.25
CA THR A 144 0.24 5.44 -4.32
C THR A 144 1.59 5.38 -5.00
N ARG A 145 2.68 5.52 -4.24
CA ARG A 145 4.03 5.33 -4.77
C ARG A 145 4.36 3.84 -4.87
N LEU A 146 5.20 3.49 -5.83
CA LEU A 146 5.87 2.20 -5.80
C LEU A 146 6.82 2.14 -4.60
N ARG A 147 6.64 1.14 -3.74
CA ARG A 147 7.55 0.86 -2.63
C ARG A 147 8.43 -0.35 -2.99
N PRO A 148 9.73 -0.34 -2.64
CA PRO A 148 10.66 -1.44 -2.89
C PRO A 148 10.42 -2.62 -1.93
N SER A 149 9.20 -3.13 -1.83
CA SER A 149 8.82 -4.21 -0.90
C SER A 149 8.07 -5.32 -1.63
N GLY A 150 8.14 -6.54 -1.10
CA GLY A 150 7.69 -7.74 -1.82
C GLY A 150 8.32 -7.83 -3.21
N ARG A 151 7.50 -8.12 -4.22
CA ARG A 151 7.89 -8.09 -5.66
C ARG A 151 8.39 -6.72 -6.14
N GLY A 152 8.06 -5.64 -5.43
CA GLY A 152 8.53 -4.30 -5.72
C GLY A 152 10.03 -4.14 -5.53
N ALA A 153 10.66 -4.90 -4.62
CA ALA A 153 12.10 -4.79 -4.36
C ALA A 153 12.96 -5.07 -5.61
N ASP A 154 12.61 -6.11 -6.37
CA ASP A 154 13.35 -6.52 -7.57
C ASP A 154 13.09 -5.61 -8.77
N SER A 155 11.95 -4.89 -8.79
CA SER A 155 11.50 -4.08 -9.93
C SER A 155 11.58 -2.57 -9.68
N TRP A 156 11.93 -2.14 -8.47
CA TRP A 156 11.89 -0.75 -8.06
C TRP A 156 12.77 0.14 -8.94
N HIS A 157 14.02 -0.24 -9.21
CA HIS A 157 14.95 0.53 -10.04
C HIS A 157 14.44 0.77 -11.47
N ASP A 158 13.69 -0.19 -12.01
CA ASP A 158 13.12 -0.12 -13.36
C ASP A 158 11.84 0.71 -13.40
N LEU A 159 11.07 0.74 -12.32
CA LEU A 159 9.69 1.25 -12.32
C LEU A 159 9.49 2.55 -11.54
N HIS A 160 10.37 2.89 -10.60
CA HIS A 160 10.17 4.08 -9.76
C HIS A 160 10.23 5.37 -10.60
N PRO A 161 9.36 6.37 -10.32
CA PRO A 161 9.39 7.65 -11.02
C PRO A 161 10.75 8.36 -10.91
N THR A 162 11.18 9.02 -11.98
CA THR A 162 12.35 9.90 -11.95
C THR A 162 12.07 11.15 -11.10
N ASN A 163 13.09 11.91 -10.72
CA ASN A 163 12.89 13.16 -9.97
C ASN A 163 11.97 14.15 -10.71
N ALA A 164 12.12 14.28 -12.04
CA ALA A 164 11.22 15.11 -12.86
C ALA A 164 9.78 14.60 -12.82
N GLN A 165 9.57 13.28 -12.83
CA GLN A 165 8.23 12.68 -12.70
C GLN A 165 7.68 12.82 -11.28
N GLN A 166 8.51 12.82 -10.23
CA GLN A 166 8.09 13.15 -8.87
C GLN A 166 7.58 14.59 -8.78
N MET A 167 8.24 15.55 -9.47
CA MET A 167 7.75 16.93 -9.59
C MET A 167 6.40 16.98 -10.32
N GLN A 168 6.22 16.21 -11.39
CA GLN A 168 4.94 16.10 -12.10
C GLN A 168 3.83 15.57 -11.20
N ILE A 169 4.08 14.49 -10.44
CA ILE A 169 3.13 13.92 -9.47
C ILE A 169 2.77 14.98 -8.42
N TYR A 170 3.76 15.69 -7.88
CA TYR A 170 3.54 16.74 -6.89
C TYR A 170 2.62 17.84 -7.42
N GLN A 171 2.93 18.40 -8.59
CA GLN A 171 2.12 19.47 -9.19
C GLN A 171 0.70 18.99 -9.52
N TRP A 172 0.58 17.76 -10.02
CA TRP A 172 -0.73 17.17 -10.30
C TRP A 172 -1.57 16.97 -9.03
N LEU A 173 -0.95 16.53 -7.93
CA LEU A 173 -1.61 16.39 -6.63
C LEU A 173 -1.96 17.73 -6.00
N LEU A 174 -1.18 18.80 -6.20
CA LEU A 174 -1.58 20.14 -5.77
C LEU A 174 -2.84 20.62 -6.52
N ALA A 175 -2.94 20.31 -7.81
CA ALA A 175 -4.07 20.72 -8.64
C ALA A 175 -5.35 19.88 -8.40
N ASN A 176 -5.21 18.60 -8.04
CA ASN A 176 -6.33 17.65 -7.99
C ASN A 176 -6.56 17.01 -6.60
N GLY A 177 -5.70 17.29 -5.62
CA GLY A 177 -5.54 16.50 -4.40
C GLY A 177 -6.75 16.47 -3.46
N GLU A 178 -7.65 17.46 -3.52
CA GLU A 178 -8.85 17.49 -2.67
C GLU A 178 -9.75 16.25 -2.86
N ASN A 179 -9.74 15.68 -4.06
CA ASN A 179 -10.55 14.50 -4.42
C ASN A 179 -9.72 13.25 -4.70
N VAL A 180 -8.43 13.25 -4.33
CA VAL A 180 -7.51 12.14 -4.57
C VAL A 180 -6.90 11.67 -3.26
N LEU A 181 -7.01 10.38 -2.99
CA LEU A 181 -6.41 9.76 -1.81
C LEU A 181 -4.96 9.38 -2.07
N THR A 182 -4.08 9.72 -1.13
CA THR A 182 -2.65 9.37 -1.17
C THR A 182 -2.24 8.47 0.01
N GLY A 183 -2.90 8.66 1.16
CA GLY A 183 -2.58 7.97 2.41
C GLY A 183 -1.21 8.37 2.93
N ASP A 184 -0.32 7.39 3.09
CA ASP A 184 1.06 7.53 3.56
C ASP A 184 2.09 7.45 2.40
N SER A 185 1.65 7.71 1.17
CA SER A 185 2.47 7.42 -0.01
C SER A 185 3.51 8.49 -0.32
N PHE A 186 3.20 9.77 -0.15
CA PHE A 186 3.97 10.85 -0.80
C PHE A 186 4.54 11.90 0.16
N PHE A 187 4.79 11.56 1.43
CA PHE A 187 5.41 12.52 2.38
C PHE A 187 6.77 13.05 1.89
N HIS A 188 7.51 12.33 1.04
CA HIS A 188 8.79 12.81 0.49
C HIS A 188 8.60 14.00 -0.47
N LEU A 189 7.42 14.11 -1.09
CA LEU A 189 7.07 15.23 -1.97
C LEU A 189 6.78 16.51 -1.18
N ASN A 190 6.40 16.43 0.09
CA ASN A 190 6.19 17.63 0.93
C ASN A 190 7.47 18.47 1.06
N ALA A 191 8.65 17.90 0.81
CA ALA A 191 9.90 18.65 0.78
C ALA A 191 9.96 19.72 -0.31
N LEU A 192 9.04 19.69 -1.28
CA LEU A 192 8.91 20.67 -2.36
C LEU A 192 8.17 21.96 -1.95
N GLY A 193 7.59 22.00 -0.75
CA GLY A 193 6.99 23.21 -0.19
C GLY A 193 5.59 22.97 0.37
N ALA A 194 4.56 23.22 -0.45
CA ALA A 194 3.17 23.11 -0.01
C ALA A 194 2.82 21.66 0.41
N PRO A 195 2.11 21.48 1.54
CA PRO A 195 1.77 20.15 2.04
C PRO A 195 0.74 19.48 1.13
N LEU A 196 0.95 18.19 0.86
CA LEU A 196 -0.04 17.35 0.20
C LEU A 196 -1.04 16.77 1.20
N PRO A 197 -2.26 16.43 0.77
CA PRO A 197 -3.18 15.61 1.57
C PRO A 197 -2.52 14.29 1.97
N GLY A 198 -2.79 13.81 3.19
CA GLY A 198 -2.28 12.54 3.70
C GLY A 198 -1.44 12.68 4.97
N LEU A 199 -0.70 11.62 5.30
CA LEU A 199 0.24 11.64 6.42
C LEU A 199 1.55 12.30 6.01
N ASN A 200 2.11 13.13 6.90
CA ASN A 200 3.43 13.75 6.76
C ASN A 200 4.52 13.05 7.57
N MET A 201 4.19 11.93 8.23
CA MET A 201 5.12 11.15 9.05
C MET A 201 4.86 9.64 8.94
N CYS A 202 5.84 8.84 9.33
CA CYS A 202 5.74 7.38 9.35
C CYS A 202 4.71 6.92 10.40
N GLY A 203 3.73 6.10 9.98
CA GLY A 203 2.72 5.53 10.88
C GLY A 203 3.10 4.17 11.50
N ALA A 204 4.23 3.59 11.11
CA ALA A 204 4.61 2.22 11.47
C ALA A 204 4.70 2.03 13.00
N GLY A 205 3.98 1.04 13.53
CA GLY A 205 3.91 0.77 14.98
C GLY A 205 3.19 1.85 15.80
N ARG A 206 2.76 2.97 15.19
CA ARG A 206 2.08 4.10 15.84
C ARG A 206 0.58 4.11 15.58
N VAL A 207 0.21 4.04 14.29
CA VAL A 207 -1.19 4.07 13.82
C VAL A 207 -1.51 2.96 12.83
N VAL A 208 -0.49 2.19 12.40
CA VAL A 208 -0.64 1.05 11.51
C VAL A 208 0.34 -0.05 11.91
N CYS A 209 -0.07 -1.30 11.70
CA CYS A 209 0.77 -2.50 11.70
C CYS A 209 0.20 -3.49 10.68
N LEU A 210 0.91 -4.58 10.42
CA LEU A 210 0.44 -5.71 9.63
C LEU A 210 0.31 -6.94 10.52
N ILE A 211 -0.77 -7.68 10.37
CA ILE A 211 -0.87 -9.07 10.83
C ILE A 211 -0.84 -9.93 9.57
N ASP A 212 0.16 -10.79 9.45
CA ASP A 212 0.34 -11.63 8.26
C ASP A 212 -0.58 -12.88 8.29
N PRO A 213 -0.61 -13.70 7.23
CA PRO A 213 -1.46 -14.87 7.18
C PRO A 213 -1.19 -15.91 8.26
N ILE A 214 0.02 -16.03 8.82
CA ILE A 214 0.34 -17.02 9.87
C ILE A 214 0.20 -16.46 11.28
N GLY A 215 -0.06 -15.16 11.41
CA GLY A 215 -0.29 -14.45 12.66
C GLY A 215 0.89 -13.60 13.12
N ASP A 216 1.96 -13.49 12.35
CA ASP A 216 3.09 -12.63 12.68
C ASP A 216 2.71 -11.15 12.53
N VAL A 217 3.15 -10.34 13.48
CA VAL A 217 2.83 -8.92 13.55
C VAL A 217 4.05 -8.10 13.16
N TYR A 218 3.94 -7.29 12.12
CA TYR A 218 5.00 -6.42 11.62
C TYR A 218 4.65 -4.95 11.77
N ALA A 219 5.67 -4.08 11.87
CA ALA A 219 5.48 -2.65 12.08
C ALA A 219 4.72 -1.93 10.95
N CYS A 220 4.84 -2.40 9.71
CA CYS A 220 4.19 -1.79 8.57
C CYS A 220 3.96 -2.83 7.46
N PRO A 221 2.84 -2.74 6.69
CA PRO A 221 2.56 -3.66 5.58
C PRO A 221 3.61 -3.65 4.47
N PHE A 222 4.44 -2.60 4.41
CA PHE A 222 5.50 -2.47 3.43
C PHE A 222 6.88 -2.88 3.96
N VAL A 223 7.01 -3.37 5.19
CA VAL A 223 8.29 -3.83 5.77
C VAL A 223 8.14 -5.18 6.46
N ILE A 224 7.82 -6.20 5.66
CA ILE A 224 7.69 -7.59 6.13
C ILE A 224 9.10 -8.19 6.17
N HIS A 225 9.79 -8.01 7.28
CA HIS A 225 11.15 -8.51 7.52
C HIS A 225 11.35 -8.72 9.02
N ASP A 226 12.20 -9.69 9.40
CA ASP A 226 12.36 -10.11 10.81
C ASP A 226 12.79 -8.98 11.74
N GLN A 227 13.59 -8.02 11.26
CA GLN A 227 13.96 -6.82 12.04
C GLN A 227 12.76 -5.94 12.41
N PHE A 228 11.65 -6.08 11.70
CA PHE A 228 10.42 -5.32 11.90
C PHE A 228 9.26 -6.19 12.37
N LYS A 229 9.54 -7.43 12.82
CA LYS A 229 8.58 -8.32 13.47
C LYS A 229 8.49 -7.97 14.96
N ALA A 230 7.28 -7.64 15.42
CA ALA A 230 6.99 -7.27 16.80
C ALA A 230 6.60 -8.48 17.68
N GLY A 231 6.14 -9.57 17.08
CA GLY A 231 5.64 -10.77 17.76
C GLY A 231 4.63 -11.51 16.89
N SER A 232 3.77 -12.31 17.52
CA SER A 232 2.66 -13.01 16.88
C SER A 232 1.36 -12.84 17.67
N VAL A 233 0.22 -12.83 16.98
CA VAL A 233 -1.11 -12.91 17.62
C VAL A 233 -1.33 -14.24 18.36
N ARG A 234 -0.47 -15.23 18.11
CA ARG A 234 -0.47 -16.52 18.81
C ARG A 234 0.36 -16.53 20.08
N ASP A 235 1.12 -15.46 20.35
CA ASP A 235 1.92 -15.35 21.55
C ASP A 235 1.04 -15.17 22.80
N GLU A 236 1.59 -15.49 23.97
CA GLU A 236 0.92 -15.27 25.24
C GLU A 236 0.60 -13.77 25.42
N GLY A 237 -0.69 -13.45 25.53
CA GLY A 237 -1.20 -12.07 25.64
C GLY A 237 -1.73 -11.50 24.32
N GLY A 238 -1.68 -12.26 23.22
CA GLY A 238 -2.34 -11.93 21.96
C GLY A 238 -1.82 -10.67 21.28
N PHE A 239 -2.60 -10.15 20.35
CA PHE A 239 -2.29 -8.91 19.64
C PHE A 239 -2.18 -7.71 20.59
N ALA A 240 -3.02 -7.65 21.63
CA ALA A 240 -3.01 -6.54 22.58
C ALA A 240 -1.67 -6.36 23.29
N LYS A 241 -1.00 -7.45 23.68
CA LYS A 241 0.33 -7.39 24.28
C LYS A 241 1.38 -6.98 23.25
N VAL A 242 1.36 -7.55 22.05
CA VAL A 242 2.28 -7.18 20.96
C VAL A 242 2.16 -5.68 20.66
N TRP A 243 0.94 -5.17 20.52
CA TRP A 243 0.67 -3.77 20.25
C TRP A 243 1.19 -2.84 21.36
N LYS A 244 0.96 -3.19 22.64
CA LYS A 244 1.26 -2.29 23.77
C LYS A 244 2.68 -2.42 24.31
N GLN A 245 3.30 -3.58 24.18
CA GLN A 245 4.49 -3.95 24.97
C GLN A 245 5.65 -4.50 24.14
N SER A 246 5.51 -4.69 22.82
CA SER A 246 6.66 -5.13 22.01
C SER A 246 7.76 -4.06 22.00
N GLU A 247 9.00 -4.49 22.17
CA GLU A 247 10.18 -3.61 22.15
C GLU A 247 10.26 -2.80 20.85
N LEU A 248 9.91 -3.44 19.73
CA LEU A 248 9.88 -2.78 18.43
C LEU A 248 8.85 -1.64 18.39
N PHE A 249 7.61 -1.85 18.84
CA PHE A 249 6.62 -0.77 18.76
C PHE A 249 6.86 0.32 19.81
N LEU A 250 7.40 -0.03 20.97
CA LEU A 250 7.84 0.95 21.95
C LEU A 250 8.94 1.84 21.37
N SER A 251 9.97 1.25 20.76
CA SER A 251 11.07 2.03 20.15
C SER A 251 10.60 2.88 18.96
N LEU A 252 9.72 2.36 18.09
CA LEU A 252 9.18 3.12 16.96
C LEU A 252 8.26 4.27 17.37
N ARG A 253 7.77 4.31 18.61
CA ARG A 253 6.93 5.40 19.15
C ARG A 253 7.74 6.52 19.79
N GLU A 254 9.02 6.29 20.09
CA GLU A 254 9.91 7.32 20.60
C GLU A 254 10.13 8.44 19.56
N PRO A 255 10.45 9.68 19.98
CA PRO A 255 10.81 10.74 19.05
C PRO A 255 11.98 10.33 18.15
N GLU A 256 11.82 10.46 16.84
CA GLU A 256 12.84 10.09 15.88
C GLU A 256 13.88 11.21 15.69
N SER A 257 15.13 10.83 15.44
CA SER A 257 16.18 11.76 15.04
C SER A 257 16.07 12.10 13.57
N ALA A 258 16.35 13.35 13.21
CA ALA A 258 16.46 13.77 11.82
C ALA A 258 17.63 13.11 11.06
N GLY A 259 18.58 12.51 11.78
CA GLY A 259 19.70 11.77 11.19
C GLY A 259 20.44 12.57 10.13
N ALA A 260 20.64 11.96 8.96
CA ALA A 260 21.25 12.59 7.79
C ALA A 260 20.48 13.81 7.24
N CYS A 261 19.21 13.98 7.63
CA CYS A 261 18.37 15.11 7.24
C CYS A 261 18.37 16.26 8.26
N SER A 262 19.14 16.19 9.33
CA SER A 262 19.17 17.22 10.41
C SER A 262 19.52 18.64 9.96
N SER A 263 20.28 18.80 8.88
CA SER A 263 20.62 20.11 8.29
C SER A 263 19.71 20.51 7.12
N CYS A 264 18.70 19.70 6.79
CA CYS A 264 17.79 19.95 5.68
C CYS A 264 16.65 20.87 6.10
N GLY A 265 16.49 22.01 5.43
CA GLY A 265 15.40 22.96 5.69
C GLY A 265 13.99 22.42 5.43
N SER A 266 13.87 21.27 4.72
CA SER A 266 12.60 20.61 4.42
C SER A 266 12.26 19.44 5.35
N TYR A 267 13.09 19.15 6.36
CA TYR A 267 12.90 17.98 7.23
C TYR A 267 11.52 17.99 7.91
N ASP A 268 11.09 19.14 8.44
CA ASP A 268 9.81 19.23 9.16
C ASP A 268 8.61 18.84 8.27
N ALA A 269 8.71 19.04 6.96
CA ALA A 269 7.66 18.74 6.00
C ALA A 269 7.58 17.26 5.60
N CYS A 270 8.73 16.57 5.51
CA CYS A 270 8.81 15.20 4.99
C CYS A 270 9.22 14.13 6.01
N GLN A 271 9.76 14.54 7.16
CA GLN A 271 10.26 13.69 8.25
C GLN A 271 11.25 12.61 7.78
N GLY A 272 12.04 12.91 6.75
CA GLY A 272 13.02 11.97 6.18
C GLY A 272 12.41 10.82 5.35
N GLY A 273 11.09 10.75 5.24
CA GLY A 273 10.35 9.85 4.37
C GLY A 273 10.21 8.39 4.84
N CYS A 274 10.18 7.44 3.90
CA CYS A 274 9.61 6.12 4.11
C CYS A 274 10.65 5.15 4.68
N MET A 275 10.47 4.73 5.94
CA MET A 275 11.33 3.73 6.58
C MET A 275 11.47 2.44 5.75
N ALA A 276 10.35 1.92 5.21
CA ALA A 276 10.37 0.72 4.37
C ALA A 276 11.16 0.91 3.07
N ALA A 277 11.04 2.09 2.45
CA ALA A 277 11.77 2.38 1.22
C ALA A 277 13.28 2.48 1.46
N LYS A 278 13.70 3.15 2.55
CA LYS A 278 15.10 3.20 2.97
C LYS A 278 15.66 1.80 3.19
N PHE A 279 14.98 1.01 4.01
CA PHE A 279 15.42 -0.32 4.38
C PHE A 279 15.68 -1.20 3.16
N PHE A 280 14.70 -1.34 2.27
CA PHE A 280 14.83 -2.23 1.12
C PHE A 280 15.66 -1.67 -0.05
N THR A 281 16.00 -0.38 -0.03
CA THR A 281 17.04 0.16 -0.94
C THR A 281 18.44 0.04 -0.36
N GLY A 282 18.59 -0.51 0.85
CA GLY A 282 19.88 -0.63 1.54
C GLY A 282 20.39 0.67 2.16
N LEU A 283 19.55 1.70 2.23
CA LEU A 283 19.86 2.93 2.94
C LEU A 283 19.70 2.77 4.45
N PRO A 284 20.50 3.46 5.27
CA PRO A 284 20.29 3.56 6.71
C PRO A 284 18.89 4.11 7.04
N LEU A 285 18.28 3.67 8.15
CA LEU A 285 16.94 4.14 8.55
C LEU A 285 16.93 5.63 8.92
N ASP A 286 18.04 6.13 9.47
CA ASP A 286 18.33 7.54 9.75
C ASP A 286 18.85 8.31 8.52
N GLY A 287 18.91 7.63 7.36
CA GLY A 287 19.18 8.22 6.06
C GLY A 287 17.97 8.92 5.43
N PRO A 288 18.16 9.58 4.28
CA PRO A 288 17.06 10.17 3.50
C PRO A 288 16.22 9.10 2.79
N ASP A 289 14.98 9.44 2.43
CA ASP A 289 14.16 8.62 1.51
C ASP A 289 14.90 8.39 0.18
N PRO A 290 14.91 7.18 -0.39
CA PRO A 290 15.56 6.93 -1.68
C PRO A 290 15.02 7.79 -2.83
N GLU A 291 13.78 8.26 -2.74
CA GLU A 291 13.15 9.16 -3.71
C GLU A 291 13.18 10.63 -3.25
N CYS A 292 14.11 10.99 -2.36
CA CYS A 292 14.28 12.36 -1.87
C CYS A 292 14.39 13.37 -3.03
N VAL A 293 13.38 14.22 -3.16
CA VAL A 293 13.21 15.15 -4.28
C VAL A 293 14.24 16.28 -4.34
N ILE A 294 14.94 16.56 -3.23
CA ILE A 294 16.05 17.52 -3.16
C ILE A 294 17.43 16.87 -3.39
N GLY A 295 17.49 15.55 -3.62
CA GLY A 295 18.70 14.84 -4.03
C GLY A 295 19.58 14.28 -2.91
N ASN A 296 19.21 14.44 -1.64
CA ASN A 296 20.07 14.02 -0.51
C ASN A 296 20.39 12.51 -0.47
N ALA A 297 19.59 11.67 -1.14
CA ALA A 297 19.78 10.22 -1.19
C ALA A 297 20.70 9.73 -2.31
N GLU A 298 20.91 10.52 -3.37
CA GLU A 298 21.56 10.05 -4.60
C GLU A 298 22.97 9.50 -4.35
N SER A 299 23.79 10.26 -3.61
CA SER A 299 25.16 9.87 -3.29
C SER A 299 25.26 8.64 -2.37
N GLN A 300 24.22 8.38 -1.56
CA GLN A 300 24.17 7.22 -0.67
C GLN A 300 23.72 5.98 -1.43
N LEU A 301 22.72 6.11 -2.30
CA LEU A 301 22.24 5.03 -3.15
C LEU A 301 23.34 4.49 -4.07
N LEU A 302 24.16 5.37 -4.65
CA LEU A 302 25.30 4.96 -5.49
C LEU A 302 26.37 4.15 -4.72
N LYS A 303 26.39 4.25 -3.38
CA LYS A 303 27.32 3.51 -2.52
C LYS A 303 26.74 2.21 -2.00
N VAL A 304 25.44 1.95 -2.17
CA VAL A 304 24.82 0.68 -1.76
C VAL A 304 25.38 -0.43 -2.64
N PRO A 305 26.08 -1.44 -2.07
CA PRO A 305 26.64 -2.50 -2.90
C PRO A 305 25.54 -3.38 -3.48
N ALA A 306 25.71 -3.78 -4.74
CA ALA A 306 24.76 -4.65 -5.43
C ALA A 306 24.55 -5.96 -4.65
N GLY A 307 23.29 -6.34 -4.45
CA GLY A 307 22.91 -7.59 -3.76
C GLY A 307 22.92 -7.55 -2.23
N ILE A 308 23.22 -6.41 -1.60
CA ILE A 308 23.18 -6.25 -0.14
C ILE A 308 21.83 -5.72 0.36
N ALA A 309 21.00 -5.18 -0.54
CA ALA A 309 19.65 -4.75 -0.19
C ALA A 309 18.89 -5.89 0.52
N PRO A 310 18.33 -5.62 1.72
CA PRO A 310 17.52 -6.59 2.42
C PRO A 310 16.42 -7.13 1.51
N LYS A 311 16.06 -8.40 1.70
CA LYS A 311 14.91 -8.99 1.00
C LYS A 311 13.75 -9.11 1.98
N PRO A 312 12.51 -8.95 1.53
CA PRO A 312 11.36 -9.27 2.37
C PRO A 312 11.49 -10.69 2.92
N ALA A 313 11.07 -10.90 4.18
CA ALA A 313 10.79 -12.23 4.69
C ALA A 313 9.73 -12.88 3.78
N MET A 314 9.83 -14.21 3.59
CA MET A 314 9.16 -14.97 2.52
C MET A 314 7.86 -14.34 2.01
N ASP A 315 7.86 -13.91 0.75
CA ASP A 315 6.62 -13.58 0.04
C ASP A 315 5.79 -14.87 -0.10
N HIS A 316 4.65 -14.95 0.59
CA HIS A 316 3.72 -16.07 0.46
C HIS A 316 2.94 -16.06 -0.87
N SER A 317 3.18 -15.09 -1.75
CA SER A 317 2.64 -15.02 -3.10
C SER A 317 3.39 -15.95 -4.07
N LYS A 318 2.68 -16.59 -5.00
CA LYS A 318 3.33 -17.36 -6.07
C LYS A 318 4.10 -16.41 -7.03
N PRO A 319 5.29 -16.78 -7.53
CA PRO A 319 6.00 -16.00 -8.54
C PRO A 319 5.17 -15.85 -9.82
N VAL A 320 5.13 -14.63 -10.39
CA VAL A 320 4.59 -14.37 -11.74
C VAL A 320 5.72 -13.81 -12.60
N THR A 321 6.00 -14.45 -13.72
CA THR A 321 7.05 -14.03 -14.66
C THR A 321 6.58 -12.82 -15.47
N ILE A 322 7.26 -11.68 -15.33
CA ILE A 322 7.01 -10.51 -16.19
C ILE A 322 7.54 -10.83 -17.59
N SER A 323 6.65 -10.99 -18.57
CA SER A 323 7.02 -11.17 -19.97
C SER A 323 7.37 -9.81 -20.56
N ARG A 324 8.67 -9.51 -20.72
CA ARG A 324 9.12 -8.42 -21.60
C ARG A 324 8.83 -8.83 -23.04
N ARG A 325 7.76 -8.32 -23.66
CA ARG A 325 7.60 -8.42 -25.12
C ARG A 325 8.77 -7.66 -25.78
N LYS A 326 9.52 -8.35 -26.64
CA LYS A 326 10.49 -7.70 -27.54
C LYS A 326 9.76 -6.66 -28.39
N PRO A 327 10.38 -5.51 -28.72
CA PRO A 327 9.81 -4.58 -29.68
C PRO A 327 9.61 -5.32 -31.00
N ALA A 328 8.46 -5.09 -31.65
CA ALA A 328 8.23 -5.56 -33.00
C ALA A 328 9.34 -4.97 -33.90
N SER A 329 10.07 -5.84 -34.58
CA SER A 329 10.98 -5.43 -35.65
C SER A 329 10.17 -4.78 -36.77
N VAL A 330 10.58 -3.57 -37.17
CA VAL A 330 10.09 -2.80 -38.31
C VAL A 330 10.18 -3.62 -39.60
#